data_AF-A0A5T2WNK9-F1
#
_entry.id   AF-A0A5T2WNK9-F1
#
_cell.length_a   1.000
_cell.length_b   1.000
_cell.length_c   1.000
_cell.angle_alpha   90.00
_cell.angle_beta   90.00
_cell.angle_gamma   90.00
#
_symmetry.space_group_name_H-M   'P 1'
#
loop_
_entity.id
_entity.type
_entity.pdbx_description
1 polymer ?
#
loop_
_entity_poly.entity_id
_entity_poly.type
_entity_poly.pdbx_seq_one_letter_code
_entity_poly.pdbx_strand_id
1 'polypeptide(L)'
;MFFKTSNPAALAAWDQYLLDSQKLNEEARKLAEVLGGGGRAVFKTDVGGRRFYAMSFPGEERPFARELWTVQGKTTDWSCEPRRSRIPAHLRTLAKELADTWHDYRPVTSARTDALLSALGLDFSIALFGGLQWFRVGDVIYVSAGIKPAHDRMVEILSDEFYAAKKQAEASS
;
A
#
# COMPACT_ATOMS: atom_id res chain seq x y z
N MET A 1 -12.53 0.40 20.39
CA MET A 1 -13.97 0.11 20.20
C MET A 1 -14.12 -0.73 18.94
N PHE A 2 -15.23 -1.46 18.79
CA PHE A 2 -15.47 -2.34 17.64
C PHE A 2 -16.78 -1.97 16.97
N PHE A 3 -16.78 -1.97 15.64
CA PHE A 3 -17.90 -1.51 14.84
C PHE A 3 -18.11 -2.42 13.64
N LYS A 4 -19.33 -2.43 13.11
CA LYS A 4 -19.65 -3.02 11.80
C LYS A 4 -20.53 -2.11 10.96
N THR A 5 -20.47 -2.29 9.64
CA THR A 5 -21.40 -1.65 8.71
C THR A 5 -21.62 -2.51 7.47
N SER A 6 -22.84 -2.45 6.96
CA SER A 6 -23.24 -2.97 5.64
C SER A 6 -23.65 -1.83 4.69
N ASN A 7 -23.23 -0.60 5.00
CA ASN A 7 -23.56 0.58 4.20
C ASN A 7 -23.03 0.39 2.76
N PRO A 8 -23.90 0.46 1.73
CA PRO A 8 -23.50 0.27 0.34
C PRO A 8 -22.37 1.20 -0.12
N ALA A 9 -22.32 2.44 0.38
CA ALA A 9 -21.25 3.39 0.04
C ALA A 9 -19.89 2.95 0.62
N ALA A 10 -19.88 2.37 1.83
CA ALA A 10 -18.66 1.84 2.43
C ALA A 10 -18.18 0.58 1.72
N LEU A 11 -19.10 -0.31 1.31
CA LEU A 11 -18.79 -1.50 0.52
C LEU A 11 -18.21 -1.11 -0.85
N ALA A 12 -18.83 -0.17 -1.55
CA ALA A 12 -18.33 0.32 -2.84
C ALA A 12 -16.92 0.96 -2.72
N ALA A 13 -16.69 1.76 -1.67
CA ALA A 13 -15.38 2.34 -1.42
C ALA A 13 -14.32 1.29 -1.06
N TRP A 14 -14.70 0.23 -0.35
CA TRP A 14 -13.83 -0.92 -0.07
C TRP A 14 -13.43 -1.65 -1.35
N ASP A 15 -14.40 -1.92 -2.22
CA ASP A 15 -14.15 -2.59 -3.50
C ASP A 15 -13.24 -1.77 -4.40
N GLN A 16 -13.44 -0.44 -4.46
CA GLN A 16 -12.52 0.44 -5.18
C GLN A 16 -11.11 0.41 -4.60
N TYR A 17 -10.96 0.43 -3.27
CA TYR A 17 -9.66 0.32 -2.61
C TYR A 17 -8.94 -1.01 -2.95
N LEU A 18 -9.68 -2.12 -3.02
CA LEU A 18 -9.12 -3.42 -3.43
C LEU A 18 -8.71 -3.42 -4.90
N LEU A 19 -9.54 -2.87 -5.80
CA LEU A 19 -9.22 -2.74 -7.22
C LEU A 19 -7.97 -1.88 -7.44
N ASP A 20 -7.87 -0.75 -6.76
CA ASP A 20 -6.68 0.12 -6.85
C ASP A 20 -5.44 -0.58 -6.27
N SER A 21 -5.61 -1.39 -5.22
CA SER A 21 -4.51 -2.18 -4.64
C SER A 21 -4.02 -3.27 -5.59
N GLN A 22 -4.93 -3.93 -6.31
CA GLN A 22 -4.60 -4.91 -7.35
C GLN A 22 -3.88 -4.24 -8.52
N LYS A 23 -4.42 -3.12 -9.02
CA LYS A 23 -3.79 -2.35 -10.10
C LYS A 23 -2.40 -1.85 -9.73
N LEU A 24 -2.22 -1.33 -8.51
CA LEU A 24 -0.92 -0.96 -7.97
C LEU A 24 0.07 -2.15 -7.96
N ASN A 25 -0.38 -3.33 -7.57
CA ASN A 25 0.45 -4.54 -7.59
C ASN A 25 0.83 -4.95 -9.02
N GLU A 26 -0.09 -4.85 -9.96
CA GLU A 26 0.16 -5.17 -11.38
C GLU A 26 1.15 -4.19 -12.01
N GLU A 27 0.98 -2.88 -11.81
CA GLU A 27 1.93 -1.86 -12.26
C GLU A 27 3.33 -2.12 -11.67
N ALA A 28 3.38 -2.42 -10.37
CA ALA A 28 4.65 -2.66 -9.69
C ALA A 28 5.32 -3.96 -10.17
N ARG A 29 4.54 -4.98 -10.50
CA ARG A 29 5.03 -6.22 -11.10
C ARG A 29 5.59 -5.98 -12.50
N LYS A 30 4.92 -5.18 -13.34
CA LYS A 30 5.42 -4.81 -14.66
C LYS A 30 6.76 -4.08 -14.57
N LEU A 31 6.91 -3.13 -13.64
CA LEU A 31 8.19 -2.48 -13.39
C LEU A 31 9.28 -3.49 -13.01
N ALA A 32 8.97 -4.43 -12.11
CA ALA A 32 9.92 -5.46 -11.69
C ALA A 32 10.34 -6.38 -12.86
N GLU A 33 9.39 -6.76 -13.71
CA GLU A 33 9.64 -7.58 -14.90
C GLU A 33 10.53 -6.85 -15.92
N VAL A 34 10.26 -5.57 -16.20
CA VAL A 34 11.03 -4.76 -17.16
C VAL A 34 12.45 -4.48 -16.65
N LEU A 35 12.60 -4.20 -15.35
CA LEU A 35 13.93 -4.01 -14.75
C LEU A 35 14.71 -5.34 -14.69
N GLY A 36 14.04 -6.47 -14.50
CA GLY A 36 14.70 -7.76 -14.31
C GLY A 36 15.47 -7.85 -12.97
N GLY A 37 16.38 -8.83 -12.86
CA GLY A 37 17.25 -8.97 -11.69
C GLY A 37 16.54 -9.39 -10.39
N GLY A 38 15.33 -9.95 -10.47
CA GLY A 38 14.60 -10.49 -9.31
C GLY A 38 14.10 -9.46 -8.31
N GLY A 39 13.99 -8.19 -8.72
CA GLY A 39 13.53 -7.10 -7.85
C GLY A 39 12.10 -7.28 -7.35
N ARG A 40 11.84 -6.81 -6.13
CA ARG A 40 10.53 -6.78 -5.50
C ARG A 40 10.10 -5.35 -5.22
N ALA A 41 8.85 -5.02 -5.49
CA ALA A 41 8.30 -3.73 -5.15
C ALA A 41 8.11 -3.57 -3.64
N VAL A 42 8.54 -2.44 -3.12
CA VAL A 42 8.35 -2.01 -1.73
C VAL A 42 7.23 -0.99 -1.70
N PHE A 43 6.26 -1.22 -0.81
CA PHE A 43 5.09 -0.37 -0.65
C PHE A 43 5.13 0.31 0.71
N LYS A 44 4.63 1.54 0.76
CA LYS A 44 4.27 2.19 2.01
C LYS A 44 2.77 2.06 2.20
N THR A 45 2.39 1.61 3.39
CA THR A 45 1.00 1.51 3.82
C THR A 45 0.85 2.29 5.11
N ASP A 46 -0.08 3.23 5.12
CA ASP A 46 -0.47 4.01 6.29
C ASP A 46 -1.98 4.23 6.27
N VAL A 47 -2.50 5.07 7.18
CA VAL A 47 -3.93 5.38 7.24
C VAL A 47 -4.42 6.05 5.95
N GLY A 48 -3.55 6.74 5.20
CA GLY A 48 -3.78 7.31 3.86
C GLY A 48 -3.94 6.28 2.74
N GLY A 49 -3.60 5.03 3.03
CA GLY A 49 -3.71 3.92 2.11
C GLY A 49 -2.34 3.39 1.69
N ARG A 50 -2.24 2.88 0.46
CA ARG A 50 -1.09 2.13 -0.02
C ARG A 50 -0.54 2.70 -1.32
N ARG A 51 0.78 2.87 -1.37
CA ARG A 51 1.49 3.40 -2.55
C ARG A 51 2.84 2.74 -2.77
N PHE A 52 3.28 2.74 -4.03
CA PHE A 52 4.63 2.34 -4.39
C PHE A 52 5.65 3.30 -3.77
N TYR A 53 6.67 2.74 -3.13
CA TYR A 53 7.77 3.51 -2.53
C TYR A 53 9.05 3.36 -3.34
N ALA A 54 9.51 2.14 -3.56
CA ALA A 54 10.82 1.85 -4.13
C ALA A 54 10.92 0.37 -4.57
N MET A 55 12.07 -0.03 -5.12
CA MET A 55 12.39 -1.44 -5.42
C MET A 55 13.37 -2.01 -4.40
N SER A 56 13.35 -3.33 -4.19
CA SER A 56 14.31 -4.08 -3.40
C SER A 56 14.85 -5.23 -4.23
N PHE A 57 16.16 -5.27 -4.46
CA PHE A 57 16.81 -6.35 -5.21
C PHE A 57 17.49 -7.34 -4.26
N PRO A 58 17.49 -8.65 -4.58
CA PRO A 58 18.19 -9.66 -3.79
C PRO A 58 19.71 -9.57 -4.01
N GLY A 59 20.47 -9.56 -2.91
CA GLY A 59 21.93 -9.61 -2.98
C GLY A 59 22.60 -8.34 -3.52
N GLU A 60 23.75 -8.50 -4.17
CA GLU A 60 24.51 -7.39 -4.76
C GLU A 60 24.22 -7.16 -6.25
N GLU A 61 23.62 -8.15 -6.93
CA GLU A 61 23.29 -8.04 -8.34
C GLU A 61 22.06 -7.16 -8.53
N ARG A 62 22.24 -6.07 -9.27
CA ARG A 62 21.19 -5.12 -9.62
C ARG A 62 21.11 -5.02 -11.13
N PRO A 63 19.91 -4.80 -11.67
CA PRO A 63 19.82 -4.35 -13.05
C PRO A 63 20.53 -2.99 -13.16
N PHE A 64 21.33 -2.80 -14.20
CA PHE A 64 22.22 -1.64 -14.34
C PHE A 64 23.34 -1.55 -13.29
N ALA A 65 24.31 -0.65 -13.54
CA ALA A 65 25.43 -0.43 -12.64
C ALA A 65 24.96 0.00 -11.23
N ARG A 66 25.59 -0.55 -10.18
CA ARG A 66 25.23 -0.33 -8.76
C ARG A 66 25.19 1.15 -8.39
N GLU A 67 26.07 1.96 -8.97
CA GLU A 67 26.22 3.39 -8.74
C GLU A 67 24.99 4.19 -9.18
N LEU A 68 24.19 3.64 -10.09
CA LEU A 68 22.96 4.26 -10.60
C LEU A 68 21.78 4.11 -9.64
N TRP A 69 21.92 3.36 -8.55
CA TRP A 69 20.89 3.17 -7.54
C TRP A 69 21.23 3.95 -6.26
N THR A 70 20.21 4.30 -5.50
CA THR A 70 20.39 4.68 -4.11
C THR A 70 20.90 3.49 -3.30
N VAL A 71 21.54 3.78 -2.16
CA VAL A 71 22.10 2.73 -1.31
C VAL A 71 20.96 1.96 -0.67
N GLN A 72 20.98 0.65 -0.88
CA GLN A 72 20.08 -0.30 -0.24
C GLN A 72 20.75 -0.76 1.06
N GLY A 73 20.08 -0.59 2.20
CA GLY A 73 20.62 -1.03 3.48
C GLY A 73 19.57 -1.06 4.57
N LYS A 74 19.99 -1.40 5.79
CA LYS A 74 19.09 -1.51 6.94
C LYS A 74 18.29 -0.23 7.22
N THR A 75 18.87 0.95 6.96
CA THR A 75 18.21 2.24 7.18
C THR A 75 17.17 2.59 6.11
N THR A 76 17.24 1.96 4.93
CA THR A 76 16.26 2.15 3.84
C THR A 76 15.28 0.98 3.75
N ASP A 77 15.24 0.12 4.76
CA ASP A 77 14.50 -1.15 4.75
C ASP A 77 14.79 -1.98 3.49
N TRP A 78 16.07 -1.99 3.11
CA TRP A 78 16.55 -2.64 1.90
C TRP A 78 15.82 -2.20 0.62
N SER A 79 15.36 -0.95 0.56
CA SER A 79 14.81 -0.36 -0.66
C SER A 79 15.79 0.57 -1.37
N CYS A 80 15.60 0.75 -2.68
CA CYS A 80 16.38 1.63 -3.54
C CYS A 80 15.55 2.19 -4.72
N GLU A 81 16.00 3.31 -5.25
CA GLU A 81 15.45 4.03 -6.39
C GLU A 81 16.59 4.46 -7.33
N PRO A 82 16.32 4.79 -8.60
CA PRO A 82 17.31 5.40 -9.47
C PRO A 82 17.86 6.70 -8.89
N ARG A 83 19.18 6.80 -8.88
CA ARG A 83 19.91 7.97 -8.40
C ARG A 83 19.74 9.13 -9.39
N ARG A 84 19.42 10.31 -8.86
CA ARG A 84 19.19 11.53 -9.66
C ARG A 84 20.38 12.50 -9.72
N SER A 85 21.42 12.28 -8.92
CA SER A 85 22.54 13.21 -8.76
C SER A 85 23.87 12.50 -8.57
N ARG A 86 24.99 13.19 -8.87
CA ARG A 86 26.37 12.65 -8.77
C ARG A 86 26.57 11.36 -9.58
N ILE A 87 26.01 11.33 -10.79
CA ILE A 87 26.12 10.21 -11.71
C ILE A 87 27.49 10.29 -12.41
N PRO A 88 28.33 9.24 -12.35
CA PRO A 88 29.60 9.20 -13.07
C PRO A 88 29.42 9.47 -14.56
N ALA A 89 30.32 10.26 -15.16
CA ALA A 89 30.19 10.69 -16.56
C ALA A 89 30.08 9.50 -17.54
N HIS A 90 30.83 8.42 -17.28
CA HIS A 90 30.83 7.20 -18.09
C HIS A 90 29.53 6.39 -18.01
N LEU A 91 28.66 6.65 -17.02
CA LEU A 91 27.37 5.97 -16.85
C LEU A 91 26.17 6.81 -17.28
N ARG A 92 26.36 8.02 -17.83
CA ARG A 92 25.24 8.93 -18.13
C ARG A 92 24.22 8.34 -19.11
N THR A 93 24.67 7.61 -20.11
CA THR A 93 23.77 6.95 -21.08
C THR A 93 22.91 5.89 -20.40
N LEU A 94 23.52 4.98 -19.63
CA LEU A 94 22.82 3.97 -18.85
C LEU A 94 21.89 4.58 -17.79
N ALA A 95 22.30 5.69 -17.18
CA ALA A 95 21.48 6.41 -16.23
C ALA A 95 20.22 7.00 -16.86
N LYS A 96 20.34 7.52 -18.10
CA LYS A 96 19.19 8.02 -18.85
C LYS A 96 18.24 6.87 -19.20
N GLU A 97 18.75 5.75 -19.69
CA GLU A 97 17.93 4.56 -19.99
C GLU A 97 17.18 4.06 -18.75
N LEU A 98 17.86 3.97 -17.60
CA LEU A 98 17.23 3.60 -16.34
C LEU A 98 16.18 4.63 -15.90
N ALA A 99 16.46 5.92 -16.05
CA ALA A 99 15.53 6.98 -15.68
C ALA A 99 14.27 6.98 -16.57
N ASP A 100 14.44 6.77 -17.88
CA ASP A 100 13.34 6.68 -18.84
C ASP A 100 12.49 5.43 -18.54
N THR A 101 13.11 4.26 -18.36
CA THR A 101 12.42 3.02 -17.96
C THR A 101 11.66 3.19 -16.63
N TRP A 102 12.29 3.80 -15.64
CA TRP A 102 11.63 4.07 -14.36
C TRP A 102 10.46 5.03 -14.53
N HIS A 103 10.60 6.08 -15.33
CA HIS A 103 9.51 7.03 -15.58
C HIS A 103 8.29 6.35 -16.22
N ASP A 104 8.53 5.52 -17.23
CA ASP A 104 7.47 4.89 -18.03
C ASP A 104 6.71 3.80 -17.25
N TYR A 105 7.40 3.07 -16.38
CA TYR A 105 6.82 1.90 -15.70
C TYR A 105 6.57 2.10 -14.20
N ARG A 106 7.03 3.20 -13.58
CA ARG A 106 6.79 3.43 -12.15
C ARG A 106 5.29 3.50 -11.87
N PRO A 107 4.78 2.74 -10.88
CA PRO A 107 3.38 2.82 -10.50
C PRO A 107 2.95 4.24 -10.18
N VAL A 108 1.87 4.66 -10.83
CA VAL A 108 1.21 5.95 -10.61
C VAL A 108 -0.05 5.78 -9.78
N THR A 109 -0.62 4.58 -9.79
CA THR A 109 -1.79 4.25 -8.98
C THR A 109 -1.41 4.26 -7.50
N SER A 110 -2.31 4.79 -6.67
CA SER A 110 -2.24 4.68 -5.21
C SER A 110 -3.59 4.25 -4.70
N ALA A 111 -3.64 3.21 -3.87
CA ALA A 111 -4.87 2.71 -3.28
C ALA A 111 -5.19 3.56 -2.06
N ARG A 112 -6.00 4.60 -2.26
CA ARG A 112 -6.33 5.59 -1.24
C ARG A 112 -7.50 5.15 -0.39
N THR A 113 -7.47 5.52 0.88
CA THR A 113 -8.49 5.16 1.87
C THR A 113 -9.41 6.34 2.21
N ASP A 114 -9.17 7.55 1.68
CA ASP A 114 -9.93 8.76 2.01
C ASP A 114 -11.45 8.55 1.88
N ALA A 115 -11.88 7.97 0.74
CA ALA A 115 -13.29 7.71 0.46
C ALA A 115 -13.86 6.63 1.40
N LEU A 116 -13.08 5.60 1.71
CA LEU A 116 -13.48 4.53 2.62
C LEU A 116 -13.60 5.03 4.05
N LEU A 117 -12.59 5.75 4.56
CA LEU A 117 -12.61 6.38 5.88
C LEU A 117 -13.83 7.29 6.00
N SER A 118 -14.04 8.17 5.01
CA SER A 118 -15.21 9.03 4.98
C SER A 118 -16.50 8.21 5.03
N ALA A 119 -16.67 7.20 4.18
CA ALA A 119 -17.86 6.34 4.18
C ALA A 119 -18.11 5.61 5.51
N LEU A 120 -17.04 5.27 6.24
CA LEU A 120 -17.11 4.69 7.59
C LEU A 120 -17.41 5.72 8.69
N GLY A 121 -17.40 7.02 8.39
CA GLY A 121 -17.52 8.08 9.39
C GLY A 121 -16.22 8.33 10.16
N LEU A 122 -15.09 7.99 9.55
CA LEU A 122 -13.74 8.16 10.08
C LEU A 122 -12.97 9.18 9.24
N ASP A 123 -11.89 9.68 9.80
CA ASP A 123 -10.93 10.54 9.11
C ASP A 123 -9.49 10.21 9.54
N PHE A 124 -8.52 10.96 9.01
CA PHE A 124 -7.10 10.74 9.29
C PHE A 124 -6.69 10.93 10.76
N SER A 125 -7.51 11.59 11.58
CA SER A 125 -7.24 11.74 13.02
C SER A 125 -7.18 10.38 13.73
N ILE A 126 -7.75 9.32 13.16
CA ILE A 126 -7.65 7.96 13.72
C ILE A 126 -6.20 7.52 13.92
N ALA A 127 -5.26 8.02 13.11
CA ALA A 127 -3.83 7.76 13.28
C ALA A 127 -3.27 8.26 14.62
N LEU A 128 -3.94 9.22 15.27
CA LEU A 128 -3.52 9.85 16.53
C LEU A 128 -4.12 9.18 17.78
N PHE A 129 -5.20 8.41 17.62
CA PHE A 129 -6.03 7.94 18.74
C PHE A 129 -6.07 6.41 18.90
N GLY A 130 -5.21 5.68 18.20
CA GLY A 130 -5.06 4.23 18.32
C GLY A 130 -4.82 3.54 16.97
N GLY A 131 -4.67 2.22 16.99
CA GLY A 131 -4.58 1.44 15.76
C GLY A 131 -5.94 1.36 15.04
N LEU A 132 -5.90 1.39 13.71
CA LEU A 132 -7.04 1.07 12.85
C LEU A 132 -6.87 -0.36 12.35
N GLN A 133 -7.83 -1.23 12.65
CA GLN A 133 -7.95 -2.54 12.02
C GLN A 133 -9.28 -2.63 11.32
N TRP A 134 -9.30 -3.16 10.11
CA TRP A 134 -10.51 -3.38 9.35
C TRP A 134 -10.42 -4.66 8.53
N PHE A 135 -11.55 -5.24 8.21
CA PHE A 135 -11.67 -6.36 7.28
C PHE A 135 -13.12 -6.48 6.82
N ARG A 136 -13.33 -7.19 5.71
CA ARG A 136 -14.65 -7.47 5.15
C ARG A 136 -14.94 -8.96 5.24
N VAL A 137 -16.17 -9.33 5.63
CA VAL A 137 -16.72 -10.68 5.55
C VAL A 137 -18.08 -10.59 4.87
N GLY A 138 -18.22 -11.20 3.68
CA GLY A 138 -19.43 -11.04 2.87
C GLY A 138 -19.71 -9.56 2.63
N ASP A 139 -20.92 -9.09 2.94
CA ASP A 139 -21.33 -7.68 2.76
C ASP A 139 -21.24 -6.85 4.05
N VAL A 140 -20.35 -7.23 4.97
CA VAL A 140 -20.13 -6.52 6.22
C VAL A 140 -18.66 -6.14 6.37
N ILE A 141 -18.40 -4.87 6.64
CA ILE A 141 -17.09 -4.36 7.02
C ILE A 141 -17.05 -4.24 8.54
N TYR A 142 -16.03 -4.84 9.14
CA TYR A 142 -15.74 -4.77 10.57
C TYR A 142 -14.56 -3.82 10.79
N VAL A 143 -14.65 -2.99 11.83
CA VAL A 143 -13.62 -1.99 12.16
C VAL A 143 -13.34 -2.01 13.66
N SER A 144 -12.05 -2.06 14.02
CA SER A 144 -11.57 -1.67 15.33
C SER A 144 -10.89 -0.31 15.23
N ALA A 145 -11.37 0.64 16.03
CA ALA A 145 -10.90 2.01 16.02
C ALA A 145 -10.77 2.56 17.44
N GLY A 146 -9.82 3.47 17.63
CA GLY A 146 -9.64 4.23 18.87
C GLY A 146 -10.62 5.39 19.05
N ILE A 147 -11.30 5.81 17.98
CA ILE A 147 -12.32 6.85 17.97
C ILE A 147 -13.67 6.28 17.56
N LYS A 148 -14.75 6.92 18.03
CA LYS A 148 -16.11 6.58 17.62
C LYS A 148 -16.37 7.18 16.24
N PRO A 149 -16.83 6.38 15.25
CA PRO A 149 -17.22 6.92 13.95
C PRO A 149 -18.36 7.93 14.07
N ALA A 150 -18.32 8.95 13.21
CA ALA A 150 -19.35 9.99 13.16
C ALA A 150 -20.67 9.47 12.55
N HIS A 151 -21.78 10.07 13.00
CA HIS A 151 -23.11 10.01 12.35
C HIS A 151 -23.74 8.62 12.17
N ASP A 152 -23.68 7.73 13.17
CA ASP A 152 -24.34 6.42 13.16
C ASP A 152 -24.07 5.56 11.90
N ARG A 153 -22.97 5.85 11.17
CA ARG A 153 -22.60 5.14 9.93
C ARG A 153 -22.19 3.69 10.18
N MET A 154 -21.91 3.39 11.44
CA MET A 154 -21.54 2.07 11.92
C MET A 154 -22.28 1.75 13.22
N VAL A 155 -22.56 0.47 13.41
CA VAL A 155 -23.11 -0.06 14.65
C VAL A 155 -21.97 -0.56 15.52
N GLU A 156 -21.93 -0.10 16.77
CA GLU A 156 -20.98 -0.61 17.76
C GLU A 156 -21.32 -2.06 18.12
N ILE A 157 -20.30 -2.90 18.21
CA ILE A 157 -20.41 -4.33 18.50
C ILE A 157 -19.48 -4.72 19.64
N LEU A 158 -19.72 -5.90 20.21
CA LEU A 158 -18.82 -6.48 21.20
C LEU A 158 -17.54 -7.00 20.54
N SER A 159 -16.46 -7.08 21.32
CA SER A 159 -15.18 -7.66 20.89
C SER A 159 -15.35 -9.07 20.36
N ASP A 160 -16.22 -9.87 20.97
CA ASP A 160 -16.39 -11.28 20.65
C ASP A 160 -16.93 -11.48 19.24
N GLU A 161 -17.88 -10.64 18.82
CA GLU A 161 -18.39 -10.63 17.45
C GLU A 161 -17.29 -10.25 16.46
N PHE A 162 -16.50 -9.22 16.77
CA PHE A 162 -15.39 -8.79 15.92
C PHE A 162 -14.34 -9.88 15.75
N TYR A 163 -13.89 -10.52 16.82
CA TYR A 163 -12.87 -11.57 16.75
C TYR A 163 -13.40 -12.86 16.13
N ALA A 164 -14.68 -13.21 16.31
CA ALA A 164 -15.30 -14.33 15.61
C ALA A 164 -15.30 -14.09 14.09
N ALA A 165 -15.71 -12.91 13.64
CA ALA A 165 -15.69 -12.53 12.22
C ALA A 165 -14.26 -12.48 11.65
N LYS A 166 -13.28 -12.00 12.44
CA LYS A 166 -11.87 -11.98 12.03
C LYS A 166 -11.35 -13.40 11.76
N LYS A 167 -11.68 -14.34 12.65
CA LYS A 167 -11.29 -15.74 12.50
C LYS A 167 -11.89 -16.38 11.25
N GLN A 168 -13.13 -16.00 10.90
CA GLN A 168 -13.78 -16.41 9.65
C GLN A 168 -13.08 -15.82 8.41
N ALA A 169 -12.70 -14.54 8.45
CA ALA A 169 -11.99 -13.89 7.36
C ALA A 169 -10.63 -14.56 7.09
N GLU A 170 -9.89 -14.85 8.15
CA GLU A 170 -8.58 -15.53 8.08
C GLU A 170 -8.69 -16.97 7.55
N ALA A 171 -9.78 -17.68 7.87
CA ALA A 171 -10.02 -19.03 7.35
C ALA A 171 -10.46 -19.05 5.86
N SER A 172 -10.89 -17.91 5.33
CA SER A 172 -11.41 -17.77 3.96
C SER A 172 -10.41 -17.12 2.98
N SER A 173 -9.25 -16.69 3.48
CA SER A 173 -8.18 -16.01 2.72
C SER A 173 -7.09 -17.00 2.29
#